data_AF-A0A6C0BCM6-F1
#
_entry.id   AF-A0A6C0BCM6-F1
#
_cell.length_a   1.000
_cell.length_b   1.000
_cell.length_c   1.000
_cell.angle_alpha   90.00
_cell.angle_beta   90.00
_cell.angle_gamma   90.00
#
_symmetry.space_group_name_H-M   'P 1'
#
loop_
_entity.id
_entity.type
_entity.pdbx_description
1 polymer ?
#
loop_
_entity_poly.entity_id
_entity_poly.type
_entity_poly.pdbx_seq_one_letter_code
_entity_poly.pdbx_strand_id
1 'polypeptide(L)'
;MRVLLFSAILYLTGVAALLFFKPAYMFNEDGTWKEFGLAKSEKLTPFPVWLFCIVWALVSYSVVRIFSPTEVSSEKVKTGKMKPGYYALNKASAGEEIPRYVFIGEDAPE
;
A
#
# COMPACT_ATOMS: atom_id res chain seq x y z
N MET A 1 -5.32 6.72 8.94
CA MET A 1 -5.45 5.70 10.01
C MET A 1 -6.70 4.83 9.88
N ARG A 2 -7.90 5.40 9.67
CA ARG A 2 -9.18 4.64 9.67
C ARG A 2 -9.22 3.45 8.69
N VAL A 3 -8.77 3.65 7.45
CA VAL A 3 -8.70 2.58 6.42
C VAL A 3 -7.87 1.38 6.91
N LEU A 4 -6.70 1.65 7.51
CA LEU A 4 -5.82 0.60 8.02
C LEU A 4 -6.49 -0.20 9.15
N LEU A 5 -7.16 0.49 10.08
CA LEU A 5 -7.87 -0.15 11.19
C LEU A 5 -9.00 -1.05 10.69
N PHE A 6 -9.85 -0.55 9.79
CA PHE A 6 -10.94 -1.36 9.21
C PHE A 6 -10.39 -2.54 8.41
N SER A 7 -9.30 -2.35 7.65
CA SER A 7 -8.66 -3.46 6.92
C SER A 7 -8.05 -4.50 7.86
N ALA A 8 -7.50 -4.08 9.01
CA ALA A 8 -6.94 -4.99 10.01
C ALA A 8 -8.04 -5.82 10.68
N ILE A 9 -9.18 -5.20 11.04
CA ILE A 9 -10.33 -5.90 11.61
C ILE A 9 -10.87 -6.93 10.61
N LEU A 10 -11.04 -6.55 9.34
CA LEU A 10 -11.49 -7.45 8.30
C LEU A 10 -10.52 -8.61 8.08
N TYR A 11 -9.22 -8.32 8.07
CA TYR A 11 -8.16 -9.31 7.97
C TYR A 11 -8.23 -10.34 9.11
N LEU A 12 -8.26 -9.86 10.37
CA LEU A 12 -8.33 -10.72 11.55
C LEU A 12 -9.60 -11.57 11.57
N THR A 13 -10.72 -11.01 11.12
CA THR A 13 -12.00 -11.74 11.03
C THR A 13 -11.90 -12.89 10.04
N GLY A 14 -11.30 -12.68 8.86
CA GLY A 14 -11.10 -13.75 7.88
C GLY A 14 -10.10 -14.81 8.32
N VAL A 15 -9.01 -14.42 9.01
CA VAL A 15 -8.07 -15.38 9.61
C VAL A 15 -8.76 -16.21 10.69
N ALA A 16 -9.52 -15.58 11.58
CA ALA A 16 -10.29 -16.28 12.61
C ALA A 16 -11.32 -17.24 12.02
N ALA A 17 -12.04 -16.82 10.97
CA ALA A 17 -12.98 -17.67 10.25
C ALA A 17 -12.29 -18.89 9.63
N LEU A 18 -11.13 -18.69 9.00
CA LEU A 18 -10.36 -19.80 8.41
C LEU A 18 -9.91 -20.81 9.47
N LEU A 19 -9.43 -20.32 10.62
CA LEU A 19 -9.06 -21.17 11.76
C LEU A 19 -10.25 -21.93 12.34
N PHE A 20 -11.44 -21.32 12.35
CA PHE A 20 -12.66 -21.92 12.89
C PHE A 20 -13.24 -23.01 11.97
N PHE A 21 -13.33 -22.75 10.66
CA PHE A 21 -14.02 -23.67 9.74
C PHE A 21 -13.19 -24.89 9.34
N LYS A 22 -11.86 -24.78 9.23
CA LYS A 22 -10.99 -25.92 8.84
C LYS A 22 -9.63 -25.90 9.56
N PRO A 23 -9.61 -26.14 10.88
CA PRO A 23 -8.35 -26.27 11.61
C PRO A 23 -7.49 -27.44 11.08
N ALA A 24 -8.10 -28.55 10.65
CA ALA A 24 -7.39 -29.74 10.16
C ALA A 24 -6.55 -29.52 8.88
N TYR A 25 -6.80 -28.43 8.14
CA TYR A 25 -5.98 -28.09 6.96
C TYR A 25 -4.63 -27.47 7.35
N MET A 26 -4.55 -26.94 8.56
CA MET A 26 -3.45 -26.13 9.06
C MET A 26 -2.69 -26.81 10.20
N PHE A 27 -3.42 -27.56 11.01
CA PHE A 27 -2.91 -28.27 12.16
C PHE A 27 -2.92 -29.78 11.91
N ASN A 28 -1.92 -30.45 12.48
CA ASN A 28 -1.92 -31.89 12.67
C ASN A 28 -2.82 -32.28 13.85
N GLU A 29 -3.08 -33.57 14.04
CA GLU A 29 -3.91 -34.07 15.15
C GLU A 29 -3.32 -33.76 16.53
N ASP A 30 -1.99 -33.59 16.61
CA ASP A 30 -1.25 -33.18 17.80
C ASP A 30 -1.26 -31.66 18.04
N GLY A 31 -1.94 -30.88 17.18
CA GLY A 31 -2.00 -29.42 17.25
C GLY A 31 -0.75 -28.71 16.73
N THR A 32 0.23 -29.44 16.19
CA THR A 32 1.39 -28.82 15.54
C THR A 32 1.00 -28.23 14.18
N TRP A 33 1.73 -27.21 13.74
CA TRP A 33 1.51 -26.59 12.43
C TRP A 33 2.02 -27.51 11.32
N LYS A 34 1.24 -27.64 10.25
CA LYS A 34 1.69 -28.35 9.05
C LYS A 34 2.72 -27.52 8.29
N GLU A 35 3.82 -28.17 7.91
CA GLU A 35 4.88 -27.54 7.15
C GLU A 35 4.50 -27.46 5.66
N PHE A 36 5.06 -26.46 4.98
CA PHE A 36 4.91 -26.37 3.52
C PHE A 36 5.70 -27.49 2.84
N GLY A 37 5.05 -28.26 1.96
CA GLY A 37 5.76 -29.23 1.14
C GLY A 37 4.88 -29.90 0.09
N LEU A 38 5.55 -30.52 -0.90
CA LEU A 38 4.92 -31.19 -2.04
C LEU A 38 4.90 -32.71 -1.92
N ALA A 39 5.54 -33.27 -0.88
CA ALA A 39 5.56 -34.70 -0.68
C ALA A 39 4.21 -35.21 -0.15
N LYS A 40 3.85 -36.45 -0.52
CA LYS A 40 2.68 -37.16 0.03
C LYS A 40 2.96 -37.63 1.45
N SER A 41 3.06 -36.69 2.38
CA SER A 41 3.12 -36.95 3.82
C SER A 41 1.99 -36.21 4.51
N GLU A 42 1.36 -36.83 5.51
CA GLU A 42 0.23 -36.25 6.24
C GLU A 42 0.58 -34.97 7.00
N LYS A 43 1.89 -34.77 7.28
CA LYS A 43 2.42 -33.59 7.98
C LYS A 43 2.63 -32.37 7.09
N LEU A 44 2.53 -32.54 5.77
CA LEU A 44 2.84 -31.50 4.79
C LEU A 44 1.57 -30.94 4.16
N THR A 45 1.52 -29.62 3.97
CA THR A 45 0.43 -28.95 3.27
C THR A 45 0.97 -28.24 2.03
N PRO A 46 0.42 -28.51 0.82
CA PRO A 46 0.84 -27.83 -0.40
C PRO A 46 0.42 -26.35 -0.44
N PHE A 47 -0.52 -25.95 0.41
CA PHE A 47 -1.00 -24.58 0.51
C PHE A 47 -0.76 -24.03 1.93
N PRO A 48 0.31 -23.25 2.13
CA PRO A 48 0.70 -22.83 3.46
C PRO A 48 -0.13 -21.63 3.93
N VAL A 49 -0.35 -21.57 5.24
CA VAL A 49 -1.17 -20.55 5.91
C VAL A 49 -0.67 -19.14 5.66
N TRP A 50 0.65 -18.95 5.74
CA TRP A 50 1.26 -17.64 5.57
C TRP A 50 0.95 -17.06 4.19
N LEU A 51 0.84 -17.90 3.15
CA LEU A 51 0.49 -17.47 1.80
C LEU A 51 -0.94 -16.96 1.76
N PHE A 52 -1.87 -17.68 2.40
CA PHE A 52 -3.24 -17.20 2.58
C PHE A 52 -3.26 -15.86 3.31
N CYS A 53 -2.53 -15.73 4.42
CA CYS A 53 -2.50 -14.49 5.20
C CYS A 53 -2.02 -13.28 4.36
N ILE A 54 -0.98 -13.44 3.55
CA ILE A 54 -0.49 -12.36 2.68
C ILE A 54 -1.54 -11.98 1.65
N VAL A 55 -2.12 -12.96 0.96
CA VAL A 55 -3.16 -12.71 -0.05
C VAL A 55 -4.38 -12.06 0.59
N TRP A 56 -4.83 -12.57 1.73
CA TRP A 56 -5.99 -12.06 2.47
C TRP A 56 -5.76 -10.64 2.99
N ALA A 57 -4.54 -10.29 3.39
CA ALA A 57 -4.19 -8.93 3.78
C ALA A 57 -4.33 -7.95 2.62
N LEU A 58 -3.85 -8.31 1.43
CA LEU A 58 -3.99 -7.50 0.21
C LEU A 58 -5.46 -7.33 -0.19
N VAL A 59 -6.24 -8.42 -0.15
CA VAL A 59 -7.68 -8.39 -0.42
C VAL A 59 -8.39 -7.49 0.59
N SER A 60 -8.12 -7.66 1.89
CA SER A 60 -8.76 -6.88 2.96
C SER A 60 -8.50 -5.39 2.82
N TYR A 61 -7.25 -5.00 2.53
CA TYR A 61 -6.91 -3.61 2.25
C TYR A 61 -7.62 -3.08 1.00
N SER A 62 -7.63 -3.85 -0.09
CA SER A 62 -8.27 -3.45 -1.35
C SER A 62 -9.77 -3.25 -1.20
N VAL A 63 -10.46 -4.16 -0.49
CA VAL A 63 -11.89 -4.05 -0.19
C VAL A 63 -12.18 -2.75 0.56
N VAL A 64 -11.50 -2.51 1.69
CA VAL A 64 -11.73 -1.29 2.48
C VAL A 64 -11.36 -0.03 1.68
N ARG A 65 -10.33 -0.10 0.84
CA ARG A 65 -9.92 1.02 -0.03
C ARG A 65 -11.00 1.40 -1.04
N ILE A 66 -11.70 0.42 -1.61
CA ILE A 66 -12.80 0.63 -2.57
C ILE A 66 -14.02 1.26 -1.88
N PHE A 67 -14.38 0.77 -0.68
CA PHE A 67 -15.54 1.28 0.06
C PHE A 67 -15.29 2.60 0.80
N SER A 68 -14.02 2.95 1.07
CA SER A 68 -13.61 4.22 1.65
C SER A 68 -12.76 5.01 0.64
N PRO A 69 -13.36 5.50 -0.47
CA PRO A 69 -12.66 6.35 -1.40
C PRO A 69 -12.20 7.58 -0.64
N THR A 70 -10.89 7.76 -0.53
CA THR A 70 -10.37 9.08 -0.21
C THR A 70 -10.42 9.85 -1.52
N GLU A 71 -11.20 10.92 -1.54
CA GLU A 71 -11.09 11.96 -2.54
C GLU A 71 -9.60 12.30 -2.66
N VAL A 72 -8.96 11.82 -3.72
CA VAL A 72 -7.61 12.26 -4.04
C VAL A 72 -7.83 13.68 -4.53
N SER A 73 -7.66 14.65 -3.63
CA SER A 73 -7.67 16.06 -3.97
C SER A 73 -6.49 16.28 -4.92
N SER A 74 -6.73 16.06 -6.21
CA SER A 74 -5.88 16.54 -7.27
C SER A 74 -5.99 18.06 -7.21
N GLU A 75 -5.15 18.67 -6.40
CA GLU A 75 -5.03 20.11 -6.33
C GLU A 75 -4.61 20.56 -7.73
N LYS A 76 -5.58 21.04 -8.53
CA LYS A 76 -5.26 21.79 -9.74
C LYS A 76 -4.38 22.93 -9.26
N VAL A 77 -3.09 22.89 -9.64
CA VAL A 77 -2.16 24.01 -9.45
C VAL A 77 -2.90 25.26 -9.93
N LYS A 78 -3.35 26.07 -8.97
CA LYS A 78 -3.92 27.36 -9.29
C LYS A 78 -2.75 28.15 -9.87
N THR A 79 -2.74 28.36 -11.18
CA THR A 79 -2.02 29.46 -11.82
C THR A 79 -2.67 30.78 -11.38
N GLY A 80 -2.70 31.03 -10.08
CA GLY A 80 -2.86 32.38 -9.56
C GLY A 80 -1.63 33.16 -10.01
N LYS A 81 -1.82 34.40 -10.47
CA LYS A 81 -0.72 35.33 -10.75
C LYS A 81 0.24 35.30 -9.56
N MET A 82 1.37 34.63 -9.72
CA MET A 82 2.42 34.61 -8.72
C MET A 82 2.87 36.06 -8.57
N LYS A 83 3.06 36.51 -7.32
CA LYS A 83 3.65 37.83 -7.09
C LYS A 83 5.02 37.84 -7.79
N PRO A 84 5.36 38.87 -8.58
CA PRO A 84 6.67 38.95 -9.23
C PRO A 84 7.77 38.96 -8.17
N GLY A 85 8.92 38.35 -8.46
CA GLY A 85 10.09 38.31 -7.57
C GLY A 85 10.61 36.93 -7.17
N TYR A 86 10.24 35.84 -7.86
CA TYR A 86 10.70 34.49 -7.50
C TYR A 86 11.47 33.82 -8.61
N TYR A 87 12.44 32.99 -8.22
CA TYR A 87 13.16 32.09 -9.11
C TYR A 87 12.37 30.79 -9.28
N ALA A 88 11.96 30.51 -10.52
CA ALA A 88 11.35 29.23 -10.87
C ALA A 88 12.41 28.29 -11.46
N LEU A 89 12.45 27.05 -10.97
CA LEU A 89 13.32 26.03 -11.53
C LEU A 89 12.97 25.78 -12.99
N ASN A 90 13.95 25.88 -13.89
CA ASN A 90 13.75 25.49 -15.26
C ASN A 90 13.75 23.95 -15.34
N LYS A 91 12.60 23.37 -15.70
CA LYS A 91 12.44 21.92 -15.82
C LYS A 91 13.38 21.29 -16.85
N ALA A 92 13.85 22.05 -17.85
CA ALA A 92 14.82 21.57 -18.83
C ALA A 92 16.22 21.34 -18.23
N SER A 93 16.56 22.03 -17.14
CA SER A 93 17.84 21.90 -16.43
C SER A 93 17.73 21.13 -15.11
N ALA A 94 16.57 20.53 -14.81
CA ALA A 94 16.36 19.81 -13.55
C ALA A 94 17.20 18.52 -13.44
N GLY A 95 17.80 18.05 -14.53
CA GLY A 95 18.73 16.91 -14.56
C GLY A 95 20.21 17.29 -14.71
N GLU A 96 20.54 18.57 -14.67
CA GLU A 96 21.93 19.06 -14.74
C GLU A 96 22.54 19.06 -13.32
N GLU A 97 23.87 18.91 -13.20
CA GLU A 97 24.56 18.93 -11.90
C GLU A 97 24.39 20.27 -11.16
N ILE A 98 24.13 21.35 -11.91
CA ILE A 98 23.76 22.67 -11.39
C ILE A 98 22.42 23.10 -12.00
N PRO A 99 21.32 23.03 -11.25
CA PRO A 99 20.01 23.42 -11.76
C PRO A 99 19.94 24.92 -12.04
N ARG A 100 19.48 25.29 -13.24
CA ARG A 100 19.29 26.68 -13.64
C ARG A 100 17.91 27.17 -13.24
N TYR A 101 17.86 28.39 -12.73
CA TYR A 101 16.63 29.05 -12.33
C TYR A 101 16.35 30.24 -13.23
N VAL A 102 15.07 30.46 -13.55
CA VAL A 102 14.60 31.63 -14.30
C VAL A 102 13.89 32.55 -13.32
N PHE A 103 14.34 33.80 -13.24
CA PHE A 103 13.67 34.81 -12.45
C PHE A 103 12.36 35.23 -13.12
N ILE A 104 11.26 35.23 -12.35
CA ILE A 104 9.94 35.67 -12.80
C ILE A 104 9.60 36.95 -12.03
N GLY A 105 9.86 38.11 -12.65
CA GLY A 105 9.55 39.44 -12.12
C GLY A 105 9.71 40.53 -13.19
N GLU A 106 9.23 41.75 -12.89
CA GLU A 106 9.27 42.89 -13.82
C GLU A 106 10.67 43.51 -13.95
N ASP A 107 11.45 43.53 -12.88
CA ASP A 107 12.80 44.12 -12.84
C ASP A 107 13.89 43.04 -12.70
N ALA A 108 15.07 43.28 -13.30
CA ALA A 108 16.23 42.42 -13.07
C ALA A 108 16.64 42.50 -11.59
N PRO A 109 16.95 41.37 -10.94
CA PRO A 109 17.45 41.40 -9.56
C PRO A 109 18.76 42.20 -9.52
N GLU A 110 18.82 43.22 -8.65
CA GLU A 110 20.03 44.02 -8.37
C GLU A 110 21.12 43.18 -7.68
#